data_AF-A0AAN6MSX4-F1
#
_entry.id   AF-A0AAN6MSX4-F1
#
_cell.length_a   1.000
_cell.length_b   1.000
_cell.length_c   1.000
_cell.angle_alpha   90.00
_cell.angle_beta   90.00
_cell.angle_gamma   90.00
#
_symmetry.space_group_name_H-M   'P 1'
#
loop_
_entity.id
_entity.type
_entity.pdbx_description
1 polymer ?
#
loop_
_entity_poly.entity_id
_entity_poly.type
_entity_poly.pdbx_seq_one_letter_code
_entity_poly.pdbx_strand_id
1 'polypeptide(L)'
;MLSDLDAAPPAVAAALAAATAAGTWNNRKSREEYDMYKSRLQDQRFSIADYPDPLSPRPPHPKQYPKGTDPKLEQMLHELIAKVKQG
;
A
#
# COMPACT_ATOMS: atom_id res chain seq x y z
N MET A 1 52.99 31.37 30.19
CA MET A 1 51.57 31.68 30.43
C MET A 1 50.74 31.07 29.32
N LEU A 2 50.49 29.76 29.32
CA LEU A 2 49.62 29.13 28.33
C LEU A 2 49.15 27.77 28.89
N SER A 3 48.06 27.76 29.65
CA SER A 3 47.38 26.52 30.05
C SER A 3 46.06 26.83 30.77
N ASP A 4 45.16 27.51 30.07
CA ASP A 4 43.72 27.44 30.34
C ASP A 4 43.08 26.75 29.13
N LEU A 5 43.19 25.41 29.11
CA LEU A 5 42.48 24.59 28.14
C LEU A 5 41.06 24.38 28.69
N ASP A 6 40.16 25.20 28.17
CA ASP A 6 38.71 25.20 28.26
C ASP A 6 38.11 23.79 28.51
N ALA A 7 37.84 23.48 29.77
CA ALA A 7 37.01 22.36 30.16
C ALA A 7 35.55 22.75 29.85
N ALA A 8 35.09 22.37 28.66
CA ALA A 8 33.72 22.62 28.22
C ALA A 8 32.70 22.22 29.31
N PRO A 9 31.69 23.06 29.58
CA PRO A 9 30.80 22.85 30.71
C PRO A 9 30.07 21.51 30.61
N PRO A 10 29.87 20.78 31.73
CA PRO A 10 29.25 19.45 31.73
C PRO A 10 27.84 19.42 31.10
N ALA A 11 27.20 20.59 30.99
CA ALA A 11 25.93 20.78 30.31
C ALA A 11 25.99 20.55 28.78
N VAL A 12 27.07 20.93 28.09
CA VAL A 12 27.18 20.73 26.63
C VAL A 12 27.52 19.27 26.29
N ALA A 13 28.33 18.61 27.14
CA ALA A 13 28.60 17.18 27.02
C ALA A 13 27.33 16.34 27.25
N ALA A 14 26.51 16.69 28.25
CA ALA A 14 25.23 16.03 28.51
C ALA A 14 24.21 16.27 27.39
N ALA A 15 24.16 17.48 26.82
CA ALA A 15 23.28 17.78 25.69
C ALA A 15 23.67 17.01 24.41
N LEU A 16 24.97 16.84 24.14
CA LEU A 16 25.46 16.06 23.00
C LEU A 16 25.20 14.55 23.18
N ALA A 17 25.34 14.05 24.42
CA ALA A 17 24.98 12.67 24.78
C ALA A 17 23.47 12.42 24.68
N ALA A 18 22.63 13.39 25.08
CA ALA A 18 21.19 13.32 24.92
C ALA A 18 20.75 13.40 23.45
N ALA A 19 21.43 14.22 22.63
CA ALA A 19 21.16 14.33 21.20
C ALA A 19 21.55 13.06 20.42
N THR A 20 22.62 12.37 20.82
CA THR A 20 22.99 11.06 20.25
C THR A 20 22.04 9.95 20.71
N ALA A 21 21.55 9.99 21.96
CA ALA A 21 20.53 9.07 22.45
C ALA A 21 19.16 9.24 21.76
N ALA A 22 18.79 10.47 21.39
CA ALA A 22 17.52 10.77 20.71
C ALA A 22 17.48 10.36 19.22
N GLY A 23 18.62 9.99 18.62
CA GLY A 23 18.75 9.86 17.17
C GLY A 23 18.93 8.45 16.61
N THR A 24 18.88 7.39 17.43
CA THR A 24 19.29 6.07 16.95
C THR A 24 18.14 5.13 16.61
N TRP A 25 17.21 5.62 15.78
CA TRP A 25 16.12 4.83 15.19
C TRP A 25 16.63 3.70 14.28
N ASN A 26 17.83 3.87 13.70
CA ASN A 26 18.45 2.89 12.80
C ASN A 26 19.42 1.94 13.53
N ASN A 27 19.05 1.51 14.74
CA ASN A 27 19.81 0.50 15.46
C ASN A 27 19.37 -0.91 15.06
N ARG A 28 20.30 -1.87 15.18
CA ARG A 28 19.99 -3.30 14.95
C ARG A 28 18.77 -3.76 15.77
N LYS A 29 18.72 -3.39 17.06
CA LYS A 29 17.60 -3.70 17.95
C LYS A 29 16.29 -3.08 17.46
N SER A 30 16.31 -1.82 17.04
CA SER A 30 15.13 -1.13 16.51
C SER A 30 14.61 -1.75 15.21
N ARG A 31 15.49 -2.29 14.36
CA ARG A 31 15.09 -3.05 13.16
C ARG A 31 14.44 -4.38 13.53
N GLU A 32 15.04 -5.12 14.47
CA GLU A 32 14.50 -6.40 14.96
C GLU A 32 13.13 -6.22 15.61
N GLU A 33 12.96 -5.16 16.42
CA GLU A 33 11.67 -4.80 17.01
C GLU A 33 10.66 -4.38 15.93
N TYR A 34 11.06 -3.58 14.95
CA TYR A 34 10.20 -3.18 13.82
C TYR A 34 9.71 -4.39 13.03
N ASP A 35 10.59 -5.34 12.68
CA ASP A 35 10.20 -6.55 11.95
C ASP A 35 9.26 -7.44 12.78
N MET A 36 9.50 -7.54 14.09
CA MET A 36 8.59 -8.23 15.02
C MET A 36 7.21 -7.57 15.05
N TYR A 37 7.13 -6.25 15.23
CA TYR A 37 5.84 -5.55 15.26
C TYR A 37 5.15 -5.58 13.90
N LYS A 38 5.89 -5.41 12.80
CA LYS A 38 5.38 -5.53 11.44
C LYS A 38 4.75 -6.90 11.21
N SER A 39 5.42 -7.98 11.61
CA SER A 39 4.88 -9.34 11.46
C SER A 39 3.62 -9.62 12.30
N ARG A 40 3.47 -8.94 13.45
CA ARG A 40 2.28 -9.04 14.31
C ARG A 40 1.12 -8.14 13.87
N LEU A 41 1.43 -6.99 13.27
CA LEU A 41 0.44 -6.01 12.83
C LEU A 41 -0.09 -6.32 11.43
N GLN A 42 0.69 -7.03 10.62
CA GLN A 42 0.22 -7.61 9.37
C GLN A 42 -0.76 -8.74 9.67
N ASP A 43 -2.00 -8.59 9.22
CA ASP A 43 -2.95 -9.69 9.21
C ASP A 43 -2.39 -10.79 8.28
N GLN A 44 -2.00 -11.92 8.87
CA GLN A 44 -1.42 -13.04 8.11
C GLN A 44 -2.38 -13.66 7.11
N ARG A 45 -3.69 -13.38 7.23
CA ARG A 45 -4.72 -13.84 6.30
C ARG A 45 -5.01 -12.81 5.21
N PHE A 46 -4.47 -11.60 5.32
CA PHE A 46 -4.71 -10.56 4.35
C PHE A 46 -3.85 -10.79 3.11
N SER A 47 -4.50 -11.08 1.98
CA SER A 47 -3.88 -11.18 0.67
C SER A 47 -4.47 -10.10 -0.25
N ILE A 48 -3.61 -9.26 -0.82
CA ILE A 48 -4.03 -8.22 -1.78
C ILE A 48 -4.70 -8.87 -3.01
N ALA A 49 -4.35 -10.11 -3.35
CA ALA A 49 -4.96 -10.84 -4.46
C ALA A 49 -6.47 -11.13 -4.24
N ASP A 50 -6.93 -11.15 -2.99
CA ASP A 50 -8.34 -11.38 -2.66
C ASP A 50 -9.20 -10.11 -2.80
N TYR A 51 -8.57 -8.96 -2.97
CA TYR A 51 -9.21 -7.66 -3.12
C TYR A 51 -9.00 -7.15 -4.55
N PRO A 52 -9.86 -7.56 -5.51
CA PRO A 52 -9.74 -7.10 -6.89
C PRO A 52 -9.89 -5.58 -6.96
N ASP A 53 -9.18 -4.97 -7.90
CA ASP A 53 -9.21 -3.53 -8.14
C ASP A 53 -10.66 -3.02 -8.28
N PRO A 54 -11.12 -2.08 -7.42
CA PRO A 54 -12.49 -1.58 -7.47
C PRO A 54 -12.82 -0.86 -8.79
N LEU A 55 -11.82 -0.37 -9.52
CA LEU A 55 -11.98 0.33 -10.80
C LEU A 55 -11.91 -0.60 -12.00
N SER A 56 -11.50 -1.86 -11.80
CA SER A 56 -11.43 -2.83 -12.89
C SER A 56 -12.83 -3.19 -13.41
N PRO A 57 -13.01 -3.39 -14.72
CA PRO A 57 -14.27 -3.92 -15.27
C PRO A 57 -14.56 -5.27 -14.62
N ARG A 58 -15.63 -5.34 -13.82
CA ARG A 58 -16.02 -6.61 -13.20
C ARG A 58 -16.46 -7.58 -14.29
N PRO A 59 -16.12 -8.88 -14.17
CA PRO A 59 -16.66 -9.87 -15.08
C PRO A 59 -18.19 -9.83 -15.02
N PRO A 60 -18.86 -10.00 -16.17
CA PRO A 60 -20.30 -9.93 -16.25
C PRO A 60 -20.93 -10.92 -15.26
N HIS A 61 -21.79 -10.43 -14.37
CA HIS A 61 -22.43 -11.30 -13.38
C HIS A 61 -23.33 -12.29 -14.14
N PRO A 62 -23.38 -13.59 -13.78
CA PRO A 62 -24.19 -14.58 -14.49
C PRO A 62 -25.71 -14.34 -14.39
N LYS A 63 -26.15 -13.42 -13.51
CA LYS A 63 -27.54 -12.91 -13.46
C LYS A 63 -27.78 -11.69 -14.35
N GLN A 64 -26.73 -11.05 -14.82
CA GLN A 64 -26.79 -9.84 -15.64
C GLN A 64 -27.13 -10.18 -17.09
N TYR A 65 -26.78 -11.38 -17.54
CA TYR A 65 -27.14 -11.92 -18.84
C TYR A 65 -28.09 -13.10 -18.65
N PRO A 66 -29.26 -13.11 -19.31
CA PRO A 66 -30.14 -14.28 -19.29
C PRO A 66 -29.41 -15.51 -19.85
N LYS A 67 -29.82 -16.71 -19.43
CA LYS A 67 -29.22 -17.94 -19.94
C LYS A 67 -29.50 -18.04 -21.44
N GLY A 68 -28.45 -18.21 -22.25
CA GLY A 68 -28.55 -18.38 -23.69
C GLY A 68 -28.23 -17.13 -24.53
N THR A 69 -27.83 -16.01 -23.92
CA THR A 69 -27.25 -14.89 -24.67
C THR A 69 -25.84 -15.26 -25.11
N ASP A 70 -25.72 -15.70 -26.36
CA ASP A 70 -24.44 -15.96 -27.03
C ASP A 70 -23.96 -14.64 -27.68
N PRO A 71 -22.66 -14.29 -27.67
CA PRO A 71 -22.11 -13.16 -28.42
C PRO A 71 -22.57 -13.08 -29.89
N LYS A 72 -22.83 -14.23 -30.53
CA LYS A 72 -23.41 -14.27 -31.88
C LYS A 72 -24.80 -13.64 -31.96
N LEU A 73 -25.64 -13.89 -30.95
CA LEU A 73 -27.00 -13.35 -30.88
C LEU A 73 -26.96 -11.83 -30.67
N GLU A 74 -26.06 -11.35 -29.81
CA GLU A 74 -25.89 -9.90 -29.61
C GLU A 74 -25.44 -9.19 -30.90
N GLN A 75 -24.54 -9.78 -31.69
CA GLN A 75 -24.18 -9.24 -33.00
C GLN A 75 -25.38 -9.13 -33.94
N MET A 76 -26.17 -10.20 -34.06
CA MET A 76 -27.38 -10.18 -34.89
C MET A 76 -28.38 -9.10 -34.45
N LEU A 77 -28.52 -8.90 -33.13
CA LEU A 77 -29.39 -7.87 -32.58
C LEU A 77 -28.87 -6.46 -32.92
N HIS A 78 -27.56 -6.23 -32.82
CA HIS A 78 -26.94 -4.96 -33.21
C HIS A 78 -27.13 -4.64 -34.70
N GLU A 79 -26.96 -5.63 -35.57
CA GLU A 79 -27.21 -5.47 -37.02
C GLU A 79 -28.67 -5.11 -37.31
N LEU A 80 -29.62 -5.76 -36.64
CA LEU A 80 -31.04 -5.48 -36.80
C LEU A 80 -31.38 -4.06 -36.34
N ILE A 81 -30.86 -3.62 -35.18
CA ILE A 81 -31.08 -2.27 -34.66
C ILE A 81 -30.52 -1.23 -35.63
N ALA A 82 -29.34 -1.45 -36.19
CA ALA A 82 -28.73 -0.55 -37.17
C ALA A 82 -29.60 -0.42 -38.43
N LYS A 83 -30.14 -1.53 -38.93
CA LYS A 83 -31.03 -1.56 -40.10
C LYS A 83 -32.34 -0.81 -39.84
N VAL A 84 -32.96 -0.99 -38.67
CA VAL A 84 -34.20 -0.31 -38.31
C VAL A 84 -33.99 1.19 -38.10
N LYS A 85 -32.82 1.61 -37.59
CA LYS A 85 -32.50 3.05 -37.43
C LYS A 85 -32.24 3.78 -38.74
N GLN A 86 -31.90 3.06 -39.81
CA GLN A 86 -31.56 3.63 -41.12
C GLN A 86 -32.76 3.70 -42.08
N GLY A 87 -33.81 2.92 -41.83
CA GLY A 87 -35.08 2.97 -42.57
C GLY A 87 -36.09 3.89 -41.91
#